data_AF-A0A9D6XL91-F1
#
_entry.id   AF-A0A9D6XL91-F1
#
_cell.length_a   1.000
_cell.length_b   1.000
_cell.length_c   1.000
_cell.angle_alpha   90.00
_cell.angle_beta   90.00
_cell.angle_gamma   90.00
#
_symmetry.space_group_name_H-M   'P 1'
#
loop_
_entity.id
_entity.type
_entity.pdbx_description
1 polymer ?
#
loop_
_entity_poly.entity_id
_entity_poly.type
_entity_poly.pdbx_seq_one_letter_code
_entity_poly.pdbx_strand_id
1 'polypeptide(L)'
;DELHTLVGAGTSEGSPLDASNMLKPALARGELRAVGATTIKEYQRHIERDPALERRFQPVYVAEPSVEDTITILRGIKEKYELHHGVRITDPSIVSAAELSHRYITDRFLPDKAVDLIDEAASALRMEIDSMPEELDNLKRRVTQLEIEKRALAKETDEESRTRLSTIEKELAELTEKKTALELRWNNEKDAIAAIRDTKKRIETLKQAAEIAERQSDLGKVAEIRYGRIPESEKSLRATEKKLKDLQKDRGLLKEEVTEEDIAGVVNRWTGIPVQKMLESELSKLARMEDALSARVVGQNEAITAVSNALRRSRAGIAEENRPIGSFIFLGPTGVGKTELARALAAFMFNDENAMVRLDMSEYMEKHSAARMIGSPPGYVGYEEGGQLTETIRRRPYSVILFDEVEKAHPEIFNMLLQILDDGRLTDSKGRTVNFKHAIIIMTSNIGSEQILEMGTRLGAIGFAERSMATDPEAEMQSKIREMLRERFKPEFLNRVDEVIIFHALKPAHIAQIVDLQLARVSTRLGSRRITIHVTDRAKKLLALKGYDPTFGARPLKRVIQQLILDPLALKIVEGTIKEHGIIRVDAKDNLITFRTERARVEAHA
;
A
#
# COMPACT_ATOMS: atom_id res chain seq x y z
N ASP A 1 -14.30 -18.27 -23.84
CA ASP A 1 -13.82 -17.87 -22.50
C ASP A 1 -14.59 -18.68 -21.45
N GLU A 2 -14.11 -18.69 -20.20
CA GLU A 2 -14.76 -19.36 -19.05
C GLU A 2 -15.25 -20.79 -19.32
N LEU A 3 -14.40 -21.64 -19.93
CA LEU A 3 -14.77 -23.00 -20.38
C LEU A 3 -15.45 -23.85 -19.29
N HIS A 4 -15.09 -23.64 -18.03
CA HIS A 4 -15.65 -24.36 -16.89
C HIS A 4 -17.16 -24.15 -16.71
N THR A 5 -17.72 -23.01 -17.14
CA THR A 5 -19.17 -22.75 -17.08
C THR A 5 -19.97 -23.69 -17.97
N LEU A 6 -19.38 -24.14 -19.08
CA LEU A 6 -20.02 -25.04 -20.06
C LEU A 6 -19.94 -26.52 -19.65
N VAL A 7 -19.04 -26.86 -18.73
CA VAL A 7 -18.70 -28.24 -18.34
C VAL A 7 -19.07 -28.55 -16.88
N GLY A 8 -19.17 -27.54 -16.03
CA GLY A 8 -19.38 -27.68 -14.58
C GLY A 8 -20.80 -27.41 -14.07
N ALA A 9 -21.68 -26.84 -14.91
CA ALA A 9 -23.01 -26.37 -14.52
C ALA A 9 -23.97 -27.50 -14.05
N GLY A 10 -23.68 -28.76 -14.35
CA GLY A 10 -24.53 -29.91 -14.00
C GLY A 10 -24.44 -30.43 -12.55
N THR A 11 -23.60 -29.83 -11.69
CA THR A 11 -23.43 -30.30 -10.28
C THR A 11 -24.26 -29.56 -9.24
N SER A 12 -24.95 -28.47 -9.64
CA SER A 12 -25.81 -27.68 -8.75
C SER A 12 -27.25 -27.80 -9.23
N GLU A 13 -28.18 -28.27 -8.39
CA GLU A 13 -29.60 -28.35 -8.69
C GLU A 13 -30.13 -26.96 -9.13
N GLY A 14 -30.35 -26.77 -10.43
CA GLY A 14 -31.03 -25.57 -10.98
C GLY A 14 -30.28 -24.76 -12.05
N SER A 15 -29.03 -25.10 -12.42
CA SER A 15 -28.30 -24.38 -13.50
C SER A 15 -28.56 -24.97 -14.90
N PRO A 16 -28.44 -24.16 -15.98
CA PRO A 16 -28.79 -24.56 -17.34
C PRO A 16 -27.93 -25.74 -17.82
N LEU A 17 -28.55 -26.60 -18.65
CA LEU A 17 -27.99 -27.75 -19.38
C LEU A 17 -26.44 -27.80 -19.44
N ASP A 18 -25.87 -28.85 -18.85
CA ASP A 18 -24.46 -29.21 -19.02
C ASP A 18 -24.14 -29.53 -20.49
N ALA A 19 -23.52 -28.56 -21.18
CA ALA A 19 -23.20 -28.64 -22.61
C ALA A 19 -21.99 -29.56 -22.89
N SER A 20 -21.29 -30.02 -21.85
CA SER A 20 -20.20 -31.02 -21.91
C SER A 20 -20.54 -32.23 -22.80
N ASN A 21 -21.74 -32.79 -22.62
CA ASN A 21 -22.16 -33.99 -23.35
C ASN A 21 -22.40 -33.75 -24.84
N MET A 22 -22.69 -32.51 -25.25
CA MET A 22 -22.82 -32.13 -26.65
C MET A 22 -21.46 -31.84 -27.30
N LEU A 23 -20.49 -31.33 -26.52
CA LEU A 23 -19.16 -30.98 -27.02
C LEU A 23 -18.26 -32.20 -27.22
N LYS A 24 -18.32 -33.19 -26.31
CA LYS A 24 -17.47 -34.40 -26.34
C LYS A 24 -17.48 -35.15 -27.68
N PRO A 25 -18.63 -35.44 -28.31
CA PRO A 25 -18.64 -36.16 -29.58
C PRO A 25 -17.99 -35.36 -30.72
N ALA A 26 -18.26 -34.06 -30.80
CA ALA A 26 -17.69 -33.19 -31.84
C ALA A 26 -16.17 -33.00 -31.68
N LEU A 27 -15.69 -32.86 -30.44
CA LEU A 27 -14.26 -32.82 -30.12
C LEU A 27 -13.57 -34.16 -30.42
N ALA A 28 -14.22 -35.29 -30.13
CA ALA A 28 -13.67 -36.61 -30.39
C ALA A 28 -13.57 -36.93 -31.89
N ARG A 29 -14.54 -36.47 -32.70
CA ARG A 29 -14.53 -36.63 -34.16
C ARG A 29 -13.66 -35.59 -34.88
N GLY A 30 -13.16 -34.57 -34.18
CA GLY A 30 -12.37 -33.48 -34.77
C GLY A 30 -13.19 -32.51 -35.62
N GLU A 31 -14.52 -32.57 -35.54
CA GLU A 31 -15.46 -31.64 -36.20
C GLU A 31 -15.41 -30.25 -35.57
N LEU A 32 -15.07 -30.19 -34.27
CA LEU A 32 -14.90 -28.95 -33.52
C LEU A 32 -13.43 -28.77 -33.12
N ARG A 33 -12.85 -27.63 -33.52
CA ARG A 33 -11.57 -27.13 -32.99
C ARG A 33 -11.87 -25.98 -32.05
N ALA A 34 -11.44 -26.07 -30.79
CA ALA A 34 -11.74 -25.09 -29.78
C ALA A 34 -10.48 -24.69 -29.00
N VAL A 35 -10.43 -23.42 -28.60
CA VAL A 35 -9.48 -22.90 -27.61
C VAL A 35 -10.29 -22.49 -26.39
N GLY A 36 -10.08 -23.18 -25.27
CA GLY A 36 -10.74 -22.88 -24.00
C GLY A 36 -9.84 -22.01 -23.11
N ALA A 37 -10.44 -21.04 -22.43
CA ALA A 37 -9.78 -20.28 -21.37
C ALA A 37 -10.52 -20.54 -20.06
N THR A 38 -9.78 -20.80 -18.97
CA THR A 38 -10.33 -21.05 -17.64
C THR A 38 -9.22 -20.88 -16.59
N THR A 39 -9.59 -20.75 -15.32
CA THR A 39 -8.60 -20.75 -14.22
C THR A 39 -8.13 -22.18 -13.91
N ILE A 40 -6.94 -22.30 -13.32
CA ILE A 40 -6.37 -23.59 -12.90
C ILE A 40 -7.34 -24.32 -11.96
N LYS A 41 -7.90 -23.61 -10.98
CA LYS A 41 -8.80 -24.20 -9.98
C LYS A 41 -10.02 -24.82 -10.64
N GLU A 42 -10.61 -24.12 -11.61
CA GLU A 42 -11.78 -24.61 -12.32
C GLU A 42 -11.43 -25.72 -13.34
N TYR A 43 -10.24 -25.68 -13.95
CA TYR A 43 -9.72 -26.78 -14.76
C TYR A 43 -9.60 -28.08 -13.95
N GLN A 44 -8.94 -28.01 -12.78
CA GLN A 44 -8.75 -29.17 -11.90
C GLN A 44 -10.09 -29.72 -11.39
N ARG A 45 -11.06 -28.83 -11.14
CA ARG A 45 -12.37 -29.21 -10.60
C ARG A 45 -13.29 -29.84 -11.65
N HIS A 46 -13.32 -29.30 -12.88
CA HIS A 46 -14.35 -29.64 -13.87
C HIS A 46 -13.83 -30.36 -15.11
N ILE A 47 -12.57 -30.17 -15.50
CA ILE A 47 -12.03 -30.72 -16.75
C ILE A 47 -11.11 -31.91 -16.49
N GLU A 48 -10.19 -31.78 -15.53
CA GLU A 48 -9.24 -32.85 -15.17
C GLU A 48 -9.94 -34.07 -14.57
N ARG A 49 -11.08 -33.87 -13.90
CA ARG A 49 -11.90 -34.96 -13.36
C ARG A 49 -12.67 -35.74 -14.44
N ASP A 50 -12.75 -35.23 -15.67
CA ASP A 50 -13.45 -35.87 -16.79
C ASP A 50 -12.44 -36.44 -17.80
N PRO A 51 -12.21 -37.78 -17.81
CA PRO A 51 -11.21 -38.40 -18.68
C PRO A 51 -11.49 -38.26 -20.18
N ALA A 52 -12.71 -37.90 -20.58
CA ALA A 52 -13.04 -37.66 -21.98
C ALA A 52 -12.60 -36.26 -22.44
N LEU A 53 -12.67 -35.26 -21.54
CA LEU A 53 -12.25 -33.89 -21.83
C LEU A 53 -10.75 -33.70 -21.61
N GLU A 54 -10.19 -34.28 -20.55
CA GLU A 54 -8.75 -34.24 -20.25
C GLU A 54 -7.91 -34.73 -21.45
N ARG A 55 -8.33 -35.82 -22.12
CA ARG A 55 -7.66 -36.36 -23.30
C ARG A 55 -7.82 -35.53 -24.58
N ARG A 56 -8.67 -34.50 -24.57
CA ARG A 56 -8.99 -33.66 -25.73
C ARG A 56 -8.46 -32.25 -25.60
N PHE A 57 -8.21 -31.78 -24.38
CA PHE A 57 -7.60 -30.49 -24.12
C PHE A 57 -6.16 -30.65 -23.66
N GLN A 58 -5.23 -30.00 -24.37
CA GLN A 58 -3.88 -29.81 -23.89
C GLN A 58 -3.85 -28.58 -22.98
N PRO A 59 -3.47 -28.69 -21.70
CA PRO A 59 -3.30 -27.52 -20.84
C PRO A 59 -2.14 -26.66 -21.37
N VAL A 60 -2.42 -25.38 -21.59
CA VAL A 60 -1.42 -24.34 -21.89
C VAL A 60 -1.44 -23.35 -20.74
N TYR A 61 -0.37 -23.33 -19.96
CA TYR A 61 -0.27 -22.46 -18.79
C TYR A 61 0.09 -21.04 -19.20
N VAL A 62 -0.76 -20.08 -18.86
CA VAL A 62 -0.52 -18.65 -19.07
C VAL A 62 -0.29 -18.02 -17.70
N ALA A 63 0.96 -17.68 -17.41
CA ALA A 63 1.35 -17.05 -16.15
C ALA A 63 1.03 -15.54 -16.16
N GLU A 64 0.88 -14.96 -14.97
CA GLU A 64 0.94 -13.51 -14.81
C GLU A 64 2.31 -12.99 -15.29
N PRO A 65 2.37 -11.94 -16.12
CA PRO A 65 3.63 -11.33 -16.56
C PRO A 65 4.36 -10.67 -15.38
N SER A 66 5.68 -10.57 -15.50
CA SER A 66 6.47 -9.77 -14.56
C SER A 66 6.16 -8.27 -14.71
N VAL A 67 6.65 -7.44 -13.77
CA VAL A 67 6.54 -5.98 -13.88
C VAL A 67 7.22 -5.48 -15.15
N GLU A 68 8.41 -6.00 -15.49
CA GLU A 68 9.15 -5.64 -16.71
C GLU A 68 8.42 -6.05 -17.99
N ASP A 69 7.85 -7.26 -18.02
CA ASP A 69 7.03 -7.73 -19.13
C ASP A 69 5.77 -6.88 -19.28
N THR A 70 5.16 -6.49 -18.16
CA THR A 70 3.98 -5.62 -18.15
C THR A 70 4.31 -4.23 -18.70
N ILE A 71 5.44 -3.64 -18.33
CA ILE A 71 5.92 -2.38 -18.90
C ILE A 71 6.07 -2.52 -20.42
N THR A 72 6.62 -3.64 -20.90
CA THR A 72 6.76 -3.92 -22.33
C THR A 72 5.42 -4.06 -23.03
N ILE A 73 4.45 -4.76 -22.42
CA ILE A 73 3.07 -4.88 -22.91
C ILE A 73 2.42 -3.50 -23.00
N LEU A 74 2.48 -2.70 -21.93
CA LEU A 74 1.92 -1.35 -21.85
C LEU A 74 2.51 -0.43 -22.91
N ARG A 75 3.83 -0.47 -23.14
CA ARG A 75 4.50 0.25 -24.23
C ARG A 75 3.97 -0.16 -25.61
N GLY A 76 3.68 -1.45 -25.81
CA GLY A 76 3.11 -1.96 -27.06
C GLY A 76 1.66 -1.52 -27.32
N ILE A 77 0.86 -1.32 -26.27
CA ILE A 77 -0.54 -0.85 -26.40
C ILE A 77 -0.69 0.67 -26.24
N LYS A 78 0.36 1.37 -25.83
CA LYS A 78 0.40 2.83 -25.60
C LYS A 78 -0.26 3.62 -26.71
N GLU A 79 0.18 3.43 -27.96
CA GLU A 79 -0.33 4.20 -29.11
C GLU A 79 -1.85 4.05 -29.29
N LYS A 80 -2.41 2.88 -28.97
CA LYS A 80 -3.85 2.61 -29.07
C LYS A 80 -4.63 3.40 -28.02
N TYR A 81 -4.15 3.42 -26.77
CA TYR A 81 -4.80 4.16 -25.68
C TYR A 81 -4.65 5.68 -25.85
N GLU A 82 -3.48 6.15 -26.29
CA GLU A 82 -3.30 7.57 -26.64
C GLU A 82 -4.28 8.02 -27.72
N LEU A 83 -4.50 7.20 -28.75
CA LEU A 83 -5.42 7.50 -29.83
C LEU A 83 -6.89 7.42 -29.41
N HIS A 84 -7.24 6.43 -28.58
CA HIS A 84 -8.59 6.25 -28.05
C HIS A 84 -9.02 7.44 -27.19
N HIS A 85 -8.17 7.85 -26.25
CA HIS A 85 -8.48 8.94 -25.31
C HIS A 85 -8.09 10.32 -25.84
N GLY A 86 -7.25 10.39 -26.87
CA GLY A 86 -6.75 11.66 -27.39
C GLY A 86 -5.85 12.41 -26.41
N VAL A 87 -5.07 11.67 -25.62
CA VAL A 87 -4.07 12.18 -24.68
C VAL A 87 -2.72 11.53 -24.96
N ARG A 88 -1.63 12.08 -24.42
CA ARG A 88 -0.31 11.48 -24.47
C ARG A 88 -0.03 10.74 -23.17
N ILE A 89 0.59 9.57 -23.24
CA ILE A 89 0.95 8.78 -22.06
C ILE A 89 2.47 8.84 -21.92
N THR A 90 2.98 9.30 -20.79
CA THR A 90 4.43 9.41 -20.59
C THR A 90 5.02 8.03 -20.28
N ASP A 91 6.28 7.76 -20.67
CA ASP A 91 6.92 6.47 -20.32
C ASP A 91 7.02 6.25 -18.80
N PRO A 92 7.34 7.28 -17.98
CA PRO A 92 7.33 7.12 -16.54
C PRO A 92 5.94 6.77 -15.96
N SER A 93 4.84 7.28 -16.54
CA SER A 93 3.48 6.87 -16.13
C SER A 93 3.21 5.37 -16.39
N ILE A 94 3.79 4.80 -17.45
CA ILE A 94 3.68 3.36 -17.75
C ILE A 94 4.42 2.53 -16.69
N VAL A 95 5.64 2.95 -16.34
CA VAL A 95 6.43 2.31 -15.29
C VAL A 95 5.68 2.38 -13.96
N SER A 96 5.21 3.57 -13.60
CA SER A 96 4.43 3.82 -12.38
C SER A 96 3.15 2.98 -12.33
N ALA A 97 2.41 2.83 -13.45
CA ALA A 97 1.21 2.00 -13.50
C ALA A 97 1.52 0.52 -13.21
N ALA A 98 2.61 -0.01 -13.78
CA ALA A 98 3.01 -1.39 -13.52
C ALA A 98 3.48 -1.59 -12.06
N GLU A 99 4.35 -0.70 -11.56
CA GLU A 99 4.92 -0.80 -10.22
C GLU A 99 3.89 -0.57 -9.10
N LEU A 100 3.08 0.49 -9.20
CA LEU A 100 2.08 0.82 -8.19
C LEU A 100 0.96 -0.20 -8.16
N SER A 101 0.50 -0.68 -9.33
CA SER A 101 -0.52 -1.73 -9.35
C SER A 101 0.00 -3.07 -8.82
N HIS A 102 1.25 -3.42 -9.10
CA HIS A 102 1.87 -4.61 -8.53
C HIS A 102 1.98 -4.50 -7.00
N ARG A 103 2.37 -3.33 -6.50
CA ARG A 103 2.64 -3.10 -5.07
C ARG A 103 1.37 -2.97 -4.23
N TYR A 104 0.36 -2.25 -4.72
CA TYR A 104 -0.79 -1.83 -3.91
C TYR A 104 -2.12 -2.52 -4.27
N ILE A 105 -2.22 -3.13 -5.46
CA ILE A 105 -3.45 -3.81 -5.92
C ILE A 105 -3.17 -5.31 -5.99
N THR A 106 -3.28 -6.00 -4.84
CA THR A 106 -2.86 -7.42 -4.70
C THR A 106 -3.93 -8.44 -5.05
N ASP A 107 -5.19 -8.02 -5.15
CA ASP A 107 -6.36 -8.87 -5.43
C ASP A 107 -6.63 -9.05 -6.93
N ARG A 108 -5.88 -8.32 -7.78
CA ARG A 108 -5.92 -8.39 -9.25
C ARG A 108 -4.55 -8.73 -9.83
N PHE A 109 -4.55 -9.21 -11.06
CA PHE A 109 -3.35 -9.69 -11.75
C PHE A 109 -2.88 -8.68 -12.81
N LEU A 110 -1.57 -8.59 -13.01
CA LEU A 110 -0.98 -7.96 -14.19
C LEU A 110 -1.32 -8.79 -15.45
N PRO A 111 -1.36 -8.18 -16.65
CA PRO A 111 -1.18 -6.75 -16.92
C PRO A 111 -2.48 -5.94 -16.73
N ASP A 112 -3.62 -6.61 -16.56
CA ASP A 112 -4.98 -6.05 -16.54
C ASP A 112 -5.12 -4.85 -15.59
N LYS A 113 -4.74 -5.01 -14.32
CA LYS A 113 -4.81 -3.91 -13.35
C LYS A 113 -3.97 -2.68 -13.72
N ALA A 114 -2.85 -2.86 -14.44
CA ALA A 114 -2.01 -1.74 -14.85
C ALA A 114 -2.59 -1.04 -16.10
N VAL A 115 -3.22 -1.81 -16.99
CA VAL A 115 -3.97 -1.29 -18.13
C VAL A 115 -5.12 -0.41 -17.64
N ASP A 116 -5.90 -0.88 -16.67
CA ASP A 116 -7.02 -0.11 -16.11
C ASP A 116 -6.56 1.21 -15.47
N LEU A 117 -5.41 1.23 -14.77
CA LEU A 117 -4.87 2.47 -14.22
C LEU A 117 -4.55 3.50 -15.32
N ILE A 118 -3.96 3.05 -16.42
CA ILE A 118 -3.67 3.90 -17.59
C ILE A 118 -4.98 4.38 -18.23
N ASP A 119 -5.96 3.49 -18.37
CA ASP A 119 -7.26 3.80 -18.97
C ASP A 119 -8.05 4.84 -18.16
N GLU A 120 -8.10 4.66 -16.83
CA GLU A 120 -8.79 5.60 -15.95
C GLU A 120 -8.06 6.95 -15.87
N ALA A 121 -6.73 6.96 -15.80
CA ALA A 121 -5.95 8.20 -15.79
C ALA A 121 -6.10 8.96 -17.12
N ALA A 122 -6.06 8.26 -18.25
CA ALA A 122 -6.27 8.86 -19.57
C ALA A 122 -7.70 9.41 -19.73
N SER A 123 -8.70 8.68 -19.24
CA SER A 123 -10.09 9.13 -19.24
C SER A 123 -10.30 10.37 -18.37
N ALA A 124 -9.69 10.40 -17.18
CA ALA A 124 -9.76 11.54 -16.28
C ALA A 124 -9.14 12.80 -16.91
N LEU A 125 -7.96 12.66 -17.49
CA LEU A 125 -7.29 13.76 -18.19
C LEU A 125 -8.11 14.24 -19.40
N ARG A 126 -8.73 13.31 -20.13
CA ARG A 126 -9.61 13.66 -21.25
C ARG A 126 -10.80 14.51 -20.80
N MET A 127 -11.44 14.16 -19.69
CA MET A 127 -12.52 14.95 -19.12
C MET A 127 -12.07 16.35 -18.70
N GLU A 128 -10.85 16.48 -18.18
CA GLU A 128 -10.27 17.77 -17.81
C GLU A 128 -10.04 18.67 -19.04
N ILE A 129 -9.49 18.12 -20.13
CA ILE A 129 -9.27 18.84 -21.40
C ILE A 129 -10.58 19.36 -22.01
N ASP A 130 -11.64 18.54 -21.96
CA ASP A 130 -12.94 18.92 -22.53
C ASP A 130 -13.70 19.93 -21.64
N SER A 131 -13.33 20.03 -20.36
CA SER A 131 -13.94 20.91 -19.37
C SER A 131 -13.33 22.31 -19.37
N MET A 132 -14.09 23.28 -18.84
CA MET A 132 -13.61 24.65 -18.68
C MET A 132 -12.67 24.72 -17.47
N PRO A 133 -11.50 25.38 -17.57
CA PRO A 133 -10.61 25.60 -16.44
C PRO A 133 -11.32 26.33 -15.30
N GLU A 134 -11.04 25.94 -14.07
CA GLU A 134 -11.69 26.51 -12.87
C GLU A 134 -11.47 28.03 -12.76
N GLU A 135 -10.28 28.51 -13.13
CA GLU A 135 -9.96 29.95 -13.17
C GLU A 135 -10.89 30.72 -14.13
N LEU A 136 -11.16 30.15 -15.31
CA LEU A 136 -12.05 30.76 -16.31
C LEU A 136 -13.52 30.70 -15.87
N ASP A 137 -13.96 29.59 -15.26
CA ASP A 137 -15.31 29.48 -14.73
C ASP A 137 -15.55 30.49 -13.59
N ASN A 138 -14.59 30.63 -12.67
CA ASN A 138 -14.64 31.62 -11.59
C ASN A 138 -14.70 33.06 -12.13
N LEU A 139 -13.88 33.40 -13.15
CA LEU A 139 -13.95 34.70 -13.82
C LEU A 139 -15.32 34.93 -14.47
N LYS A 140 -15.87 33.93 -15.19
CA LYS A 140 -17.20 34.03 -15.82
C LYS A 140 -18.29 34.29 -14.78
N ARG A 141 -18.30 33.54 -13.68
CA ARG A 141 -19.25 33.73 -12.58
C ARG A 141 -19.14 35.12 -11.97
N ARG A 142 -17.93 35.60 -11.72
CA ARG A 142 -17.70 36.93 -11.15
C ARG A 142 -18.14 38.06 -12.08
N VAL A 143 -17.82 37.97 -13.38
CA VAL A 143 -18.29 38.94 -14.38
C VAL A 143 -19.82 38.95 -14.43
N THR A 144 -20.46 37.79 -14.41
CA THR A 144 -21.93 37.68 -14.42
C THR A 144 -22.55 38.32 -13.18
N GLN A 145 -21.98 38.10 -11.99
CA GLN A 145 -22.44 38.75 -10.76
C GLN A 145 -22.35 40.27 -10.83
N LEU A 146 -21.22 40.81 -11.29
CA LEU A 146 -21.01 42.26 -11.42
C LEU A 146 -21.91 42.87 -12.49
N GLU A 147 -22.21 42.16 -13.58
CA GLU A 147 -23.19 42.59 -14.59
C GLU A 147 -24.61 42.70 -14.02
N ILE A 148 -25.01 41.76 -13.17
CA ILE A 148 -26.31 41.80 -12.47
C ILE A 148 -26.34 42.97 -11.49
N GLU A 149 -25.30 43.16 -10.68
CA GLU A 149 -25.17 44.27 -9.73
C GLU A 149 -25.20 45.62 -10.46
N LYS A 150 -24.47 45.75 -11.58
CA LYS A 150 -24.50 46.94 -12.45
C LYS A 150 -25.91 47.25 -12.94
N ARG A 151 -26.66 46.24 -13.41
CA ARG A 151 -28.04 46.43 -13.91
C ARG A 151 -29.02 46.84 -12.81
N ALA A 152 -28.81 46.37 -11.58
CA ALA A 152 -29.61 46.77 -10.42
C ALA A 152 -29.34 48.24 -10.06
N LEU A 153 -28.06 48.61 -9.90
CA LEU A 153 -27.65 49.96 -9.50
C LEU A 153 -27.87 51.03 -10.59
N ALA A 154 -27.97 50.63 -11.86
CA ALA A 154 -28.23 51.57 -12.96
C ALA A 154 -29.58 52.31 -12.86
N LYS A 155 -30.50 51.84 -12.01
CA LYS A 155 -31.80 52.47 -11.76
C LYS A 155 -31.84 53.34 -10.50
N GLU A 156 -30.80 53.27 -9.67
CA GLU A 156 -30.72 53.99 -8.41
C GLU A 156 -30.13 55.39 -8.61
N THR A 157 -30.53 56.35 -7.76
CA THR A 157 -30.23 57.78 -7.95
C THR A 157 -29.35 58.38 -6.85
N ASP A 158 -29.08 57.65 -5.78
CA ASP A 158 -28.25 58.08 -4.66
C ASP A 158 -26.74 58.07 -5.01
N GLU A 159 -25.98 58.92 -4.33
CA GLU A 159 -24.54 59.10 -4.57
C GLU A 159 -23.71 57.85 -4.24
N GLU A 160 -24.15 57.05 -3.27
CA GLU A 160 -23.46 55.80 -2.90
C GLU A 160 -23.57 54.76 -4.03
N SER A 161 -24.78 54.58 -4.58
CA SER A 161 -25.04 53.74 -5.76
C SER A 161 -24.24 54.18 -6.98
N ARG A 162 -24.11 55.49 -7.24
CA ARG A 162 -23.28 56.02 -8.36
C ARG A 162 -21.80 55.71 -8.18
N THR A 163 -21.29 55.86 -6.96
CA THR A 163 -19.89 55.58 -6.62
C THR A 163 -19.58 54.09 -6.75
N ARG A 164 -20.49 53.24 -6.24
CA ARG A 164 -20.41 51.78 -6.38
C ARG A 164 -20.48 51.35 -7.85
N LEU A 165 -21.38 51.94 -8.64
CA LEU A 165 -21.51 51.66 -10.07
C LEU A 165 -20.22 51.96 -10.84
N SER A 166 -19.57 53.12 -10.58
CA SER A 166 -18.28 53.43 -11.20
C SER A 166 -17.18 52.42 -10.82
N THR A 167 -17.20 51.93 -9.58
CA THR A 167 -16.23 50.93 -9.11
C THR A 167 -16.46 49.58 -9.80
N ILE A 168 -17.72 49.14 -9.90
CA ILE A 168 -18.12 47.92 -10.62
C ILE A 168 -17.74 48.01 -12.09
N GLU A 169 -17.93 49.15 -12.75
CA GLU A 169 -17.56 49.30 -14.16
C GLU A 169 -16.07 49.12 -14.40
N LYS A 170 -15.22 49.62 -13.51
CA LYS A 170 -13.77 49.40 -13.55
C LYS A 170 -13.43 47.93 -13.33
N GLU A 171 -13.97 47.30 -12.29
CA GLU A 171 -13.73 45.88 -11.98
C GLU A 171 -14.20 44.97 -13.13
N LEU A 172 -15.36 45.28 -13.72
CA LEU A 172 -15.94 44.55 -14.83
C LEU A 172 -15.09 44.67 -16.11
N ALA A 173 -14.54 45.85 -16.40
CA ALA A 173 -13.62 46.05 -17.51
C ALA A 173 -12.34 45.19 -17.34
N GLU A 174 -11.71 45.25 -16.17
CA GLU A 174 -10.49 44.47 -15.86
C GLU A 174 -10.74 42.95 -15.92
N LEU A 175 -11.84 42.48 -15.31
CA LEU A 175 -12.16 41.05 -15.29
C LEU A 175 -12.59 40.54 -16.67
N THR A 176 -13.27 41.37 -17.47
CA THR A 176 -13.67 40.99 -18.84
C THR A 176 -12.45 40.86 -19.75
N GLU A 177 -11.47 41.75 -19.62
CA GLU A 177 -10.21 41.66 -20.36
C GLU A 177 -9.46 40.36 -20.00
N LYS A 178 -9.29 40.08 -18.69
CA LYS A 178 -8.68 38.83 -18.21
C LYS A 178 -9.42 37.59 -18.70
N LYS A 179 -10.75 37.57 -18.58
CA LYS A 179 -11.61 36.47 -19.05
C LYS A 179 -11.40 36.21 -20.54
N THR A 180 -11.43 37.27 -21.36
CA THR A 180 -11.32 37.15 -22.81
C THR A 180 -9.94 36.65 -23.24
N ALA A 181 -8.88 37.15 -22.59
CA ALA A 181 -7.53 36.68 -22.83
C ALA A 181 -7.37 35.18 -22.47
N LEU A 182 -7.90 34.77 -21.32
CA LEU A 182 -7.85 33.38 -20.85
C LEU A 182 -8.68 32.44 -21.74
N GLU A 183 -9.88 32.87 -22.14
CA GLU A 183 -10.78 32.13 -23.04
C GLU A 183 -10.16 31.93 -24.43
N LEU A 184 -9.50 32.96 -24.98
CA LEU A 184 -8.79 32.85 -26.26
C LEU A 184 -7.63 31.84 -26.16
N ARG A 185 -6.84 31.88 -25.08
CA ARG A 185 -5.76 30.92 -24.85
C ARG A 185 -6.28 29.49 -24.74
N TRP A 186 -7.30 29.28 -23.92
CA TRP A 186 -7.93 27.96 -23.74
C TRP A 186 -8.45 27.38 -25.07
N ASN A 187 -9.16 28.20 -25.87
CA ASN A 187 -9.65 27.76 -27.19
C ASN A 187 -8.51 27.40 -28.14
N ASN A 188 -7.44 28.22 -28.20
CA ASN A 188 -6.27 27.94 -29.04
C ASN A 188 -5.56 26.64 -28.66
N GLU A 189 -5.41 26.37 -27.35
CA GLU A 189 -4.83 25.12 -26.86
C GLU A 189 -5.74 23.92 -27.21
N LYS A 190 -7.05 24.05 -26.94
CA LYS A 190 -8.05 23.01 -27.23
C LYS A 190 -8.10 22.64 -28.71
N ASP A 191 -8.08 23.63 -29.59
CA ASP A 191 -8.09 23.44 -31.05
C ASP A 191 -6.80 22.75 -31.54
N ALA A 192 -5.65 23.11 -30.96
CA ALA A 192 -4.39 22.45 -31.28
C ALA A 192 -4.38 20.98 -30.85
N ILE A 193 -4.88 20.68 -29.63
CA ILE A 193 -5.01 19.30 -29.13
C ILE A 193 -5.97 18.49 -30.02
N ALA A 194 -7.12 19.07 -30.41
CA ALA A 194 -8.07 18.41 -31.30
C ALA A 194 -7.45 18.10 -32.68
N ALA A 195 -6.70 19.04 -33.26
CA ALA A 195 -6.02 18.85 -34.53
C ALA A 195 -4.93 17.75 -34.48
N ILE A 196 -4.17 17.68 -33.37
CA ILE A 196 -3.19 16.62 -33.12
C ILE A 196 -3.89 15.26 -33.10
N ARG A 197 -4.99 15.14 -32.35
CA ARG A 197 -5.77 13.90 -32.25
C ARG A 197 -6.31 13.44 -33.61
N ASP A 198 -6.92 14.35 -34.36
CA ASP A 198 -7.51 14.01 -35.66
C ASP A 198 -6.42 13.60 -36.68
N THR A 199 -5.24 14.23 -36.61
CA THR A 199 -4.07 13.85 -37.42
C THR A 199 -3.54 12.47 -37.03
N LYS A 200 -3.42 12.16 -35.73
CA LYS A 200 -3.04 10.81 -35.26
C LYS A 200 -4.05 9.75 -35.73
N LYS A 201 -5.36 10.02 -35.63
CA LYS A 201 -6.41 9.13 -36.13
C LYS A 201 -6.31 8.88 -37.64
N ARG A 202 -5.97 9.92 -38.41
CA ARG A 202 -5.73 9.79 -39.86
C ARG A 202 -4.52 8.92 -40.16
N ILE A 203 -3.41 9.08 -39.43
CA ILE A 203 -2.20 8.24 -39.58
C ILE A 203 -2.53 6.77 -39.33
N GLU A 204 -3.26 6.47 -38.26
CA GLU A 204 -3.64 5.10 -37.92
C GLU A 204 -4.56 4.47 -38.98
N THR A 205 -5.54 5.23 -39.47
CA THR A 205 -6.40 4.79 -40.57
C THR A 205 -5.59 4.48 -41.84
N LEU A 206 -4.57 5.31 -42.13
CA LEU A 206 -3.66 5.08 -43.24
C LEU A 206 -2.79 3.82 -43.03
N LYS A 207 -2.27 3.58 -41.82
CA LYS A 207 -1.50 2.37 -41.49
C LYS A 207 -2.35 1.12 -41.74
N GLN A 208 -3.59 1.08 -41.23
CA GLN A 208 -4.52 -0.03 -41.44
C GLN A 208 -4.85 -0.21 -42.94
N ALA A 209 -5.09 0.88 -43.67
CA ALA A 209 -5.32 0.81 -45.11
C ALA A 209 -4.12 0.25 -45.88
N ALA A 210 -2.89 0.56 -45.46
CA ALA A 210 -1.68 -0.01 -46.04
C ALA A 210 -1.57 -1.51 -45.77
N GLU A 211 -1.87 -1.98 -44.55
CA GLU A 211 -1.88 -3.42 -44.23
C GLU A 211 -2.92 -4.19 -45.05
N ILE A 212 -4.12 -3.62 -45.23
CA ILE A 212 -5.17 -4.23 -46.07
C ILE A 212 -4.70 -4.32 -47.53
N ALA A 213 -4.11 -3.24 -48.07
CA ALA A 213 -3.59 -3.21 -49.44
C ALA A 213 -2.44 -4.22 -49.65
N GLU A 214 -1.57 -4.39 -48.64
CA GLU A 214 -0.48 -5.36 -48.65
C GLU A 214 -1.01 -6.81 -48.69
N ARG A 215 -2.04 -7.12 -47.89
CA ARG A 215 -2.73 -8.44 -47.95
C ARG A 215 -3.41 -8.70 -49.28
N GLN A 216 -3.80 -7.65 -50.00
CA GLN A 216 -4.40 -7.72 -51.33
C GLN A 216 -3.36 -7.67 -52.46
N SER A 217 -2.06 -7.60 -52.13
CA SER A 217 -0.94 -7.47 -53.09
C SER A 217 -0.98 -6.19 -53.95
N ASP A 218 -1.68 -5.14 -53.51
CA ASP A 218 -1.69 -3.82 -54.17
C ASP A 218 -0.49 -2.99 -53.72
N LEU A 219 0.70 -3.33 -54.26
CA LEU A 219 1.96 -2.71 -53.87
C LEU A 219 2.05 -1.23 -54.25
N GLY A 220 1.32 -0.79 -55.29
CA GLY A 220 1.28 0.62 -55.70
C GLY A 220 0.63 1.50 -54.64
N LYS A 221 -0.53 1.07 -54.13
CA LYS A 221 -1.25 1.75 -53.05
C LYS A 221 -0.49 1.69 -51.72
N VAL A 222 0.19 0.59 -51.42
CA VAL A 222 1.07 0.48 -50.24
C VAL A 222 2.18 1.53 -50.31
N ALA A 223 2.84 1.68 -51.46
CA ALA A 223 3.91 2.67 -51.63
C ALA A 223 3.40 4.12 -51.50
N GLU A 224 2.26 4.44 -52.11
CA GLU A 224 1.62 5.76 -52.00
C GLU A 224 1.31 6.12 -50.53
N ILE A 225 0.79 5.16 -49.76
CA ILE A 225 0.42 5.38 -48.37
C ILE A 225 1.67 5.46 -47.47
N ARG A 226 2.57 4.47 -47.53
CA ARG A 226 3.74 4.37 -46.64
C ARG A 226 4.78 5.46 -46.90
N TYR A 227 5.00 5.86 -48.15
CA TYR A 227 6.05 6.82 -48.51
C TYR A 227 5.53 8.20 -48.91
N GLY A 228 4.22 8.37 -49.10
CA GLY A 228 3.59 9.66 -49.40
C GLY A 228 2.73 10.17 -48.23
N ARG A 229 1.54 9.58 -48.09
CA ARG A 229 0.47 10.11 -47.21
C ARG A 229 0.81 10.06 -45.71
N ILE A 230 1.44 8.97 -45.24
CA ILE A 230 1.85 8.83 -43.84
C ILE A 230 2.93 9.87 -43.49
N PRO A 231 4.06 9.97 -44.22
CA PRO A 231 5.08 10.99 -43.95
C PRO A 231 4.56 12.42 -43.99
N GLU A 232 3.64 12.74 -44.91
CA GLU A 232 3.00 14.06 -44.96
C GLU A 232 2.17 14.35 -43.70
N SER A 233 1.40 13.36 -43.25
CA SER A 233 0.59 13.45 -42.02
C SER A 233 1.47 13.57 -40.77
N GLU A 234 2.58 12.82 -40.70
CA GLU A 234 3.57 12.92 -39.61
C GLU A 234 4.25 14.29 -39.58
N LYS A 235 4.56 14.87 -40.74
CA LYS A 235 5.12 16.22 -40.83
C LYS A 235 4.14 17.27 -40.29
N SER A 236 2.85 17.14 -40.65
CA SER A 236 1.79 18.01 -40.14
C SER A 236 1.57 17.84 -38.64
N LEU A 237 1.62 16.61 -38.13
CA LEU A 237 1.55 16.31 -36.70
C LEU A 237 2.66 17.02 -35.93
N ARG A 238 3.93 16.84 -36.35
CA ARG A 238 5.08 17.49 -35.70
C ARG A 238 5.01 19.01 -35.71
N ALA A 239 4.47 19.61 -36.78
CA ALA A 239 4.28 21.05 -36.85
C ALA A 239 3.24 21.54 -35.83
N THR A 240 2.14 20.79 -35.67
CA THR A 240 1.08 21.13 -34.71
C THR A 240 1.52 20.91 -33.26
N GLU A 241 2.23 19.81 -32.98
CA GLU A 241 2.86 19.56 -31.67
C GLU A 241 3.84 20.68 -31.29
N LYS A 242 4.66 21.15 -32.24
CA LYS A 242 5.56 22.30 -32.01
C LYS A 242 4.78 23.57 -31.69
N LYS A 243 3.70 23.84 -32.43
CA LYS A 243 2.83 25.01 -32.19
C LYS A 243 2.19 24.96 -30.80
N LEU A 244 1.68 23.80 -30.37
CA LEU A 244 1.13 23.61 -29.02
C LEU A 244 2.20 23.86 -27.95
N LYS A 245 3.40 23.28 -28.13
CA LYS A 245 4.51 23.49 -27.22
C LYS A 245 4.92 24.96 -27.12
N ASP A 246 4.88 25.70 -28.23
CA ASP A 246 5.16 27.13 -28.24
C ASP A 246 4.05 27.95 -27.54
N LEU A 247 2.78 27.55 -27.66
CA LEU A 247 1.65 28.16 -26.94
C LEU A 247 1.75 27.97 -25.42
N GLN A 248 2.27 26.83 -24.96
CA GLN A 248 2.33 26.46 -23.53
C GLN A 248 3.59 26.93 -22.79
N LYS A 249 4.54 27.61 -23.45
CA LYS A 249 5.79 28.07 -22.82
C LYS A 249 5.58 29.01 -21.63
N ASP A 250 4.54 29.84 -21.66
CA ASP A 250 4.25 30.86 -20.65
C ASP A 250 3.21 30.42 -19.60
N ARG A 251 3.08 29.10 -19.38
CA ARG A 251 2.04 28.34 -18.62
C ARG A 251 0.91 27.83 -19.52
N GLY A 252 0.90 26.53 -19.80
CA GLY A 252 -0.23 25.84 -20.40
C GLY A 252 -1.44 25.80 -19.47
N LEU A 253 -2.63 26.04 -20.01
CA LEU A 253 -3.90 25.95 -19.29
C LEU A 253 -4.42 24.52 -19.22
N LEU A 254 -4.11 23.72 -20.25
CA LEU A 254 -4.52 22.33 -20.37
C LEU A 254 -3.32 21.40 -20.24
N LYS A 255 -3.49 20.32 -19.48
CA LYS A 255 -2.56 19.20 -19.43
C LYS A 255 -2.98 18.18 -20.52
N GLU A 256 -2.05 17.76 -21.36
CA GLU A 256 -2.30 16.73 -22.40
C GLU A 256 -1.59 15.39 -22.13
N GLU A 257 -0.74 15.35 -21.11
CA GLU A 257 0.12 14.22 -20.78
C GLU A 257 -0.30 13.55 -19.47
N VAL A 258 -0.52 12.24 -19.50
CA VAL A 258 -0.67 11.41 -18.31
C VAL A 258 0.71 11.23 -17.66
N THR A 259 0.84 11.65 -16.42
CA THR A 259 2.06 11.56 -15.60
C THR A 259 1.92 10.53 -14.49
N GLU A 260 3.03 10.24 -13.78
CA GLU A 260 3.05 9.36 -12.61
C GLU A 260 2.09 9.82 -11.50
N GLU A 261 1.91 11.15 -11.37
CA GLU A 261 0.99 11.74 -10.40
C GLU A 261 -0.47 11.39 -10.70
N ASP A 262 -0.85 11.33 -11.98
CA ASP A 262 -2.21 10.98 -12.38
C ASP A 262 -2.49 9.50 -12.04
N ILE A 263 -1.51 8.63 -12.31
CA ILE A 263 -1.58 7.20 -11.97
C ILE A 263 -1.69 7.02 -10.45
N ALA A 264 -0.81 7.67 -9.69
CA ALA A 264 -0.87 7.61 -8.23
C ALA A 264 -2.18 8.20 -7.69
N GLY A 265 -2.76 9.21 -8.35
CA GLY A 265 -4.09 9.75 -8.06
C GLY A 265 -5.19 8.70 -8.21
N VAL A 266 -5.18 7.92 -9.29
CA VAL A 266 -6.11 6.80 -9.48
C VAL A 266 -5.91 5.74 -8.39
N VAL A 267 -4.67 5.32 -8.12
CA VAL A 267 -4.37 4.32 -7.08
C VAL A 267 -4.82 4.81 -5.70
N ASN A 268 -4.67 6.10 -5.39
CA ASN A 268 -5.19 6.70 -4.16
C ASN A 268 -6.72 6.57 -4.07
N ARG A 269 -7.47 6.86 -5.15
CA ARG A 269 -8.93 6.67 -5.16
C ARG A 269 -9.32 5.21 -4.88
N TRP A 270 -8.56 4.25 -5.40
CA TRP A 270 -8.86 2.83 -5.24
C TRP A 270 -8.47 2.28 -3.86
N THR A 271 -7.36 2.75 -3.31
CA THR A 271 -6.73 2.15 -2.10
C THR A 271 -6.79 3.02 -0.85
N GLY A 272 -7.08 4.31 -1.00
CA GLY A 272 -7.02 5.33 0.06
C GLY A 272 -5.60 5.73 0.49
N ILE A 273 -4.56 5.21 -0.19
CA ILE A 273 -3.16 5.53 0.13
C ILE A 273 -2.82 6.91 -0.46
N PRO A 274 -2.30 7.87 0.32
CA PRO A 274 -1.98 9.21 -0.19
C PRO A 274 -0.91 9.20 -1.28
N VAL A 275 -1.12 9.98 -2.35
CA VAL A 275 -0.21 10.15 -3.50
C VAL A 275 1.23 10.46 -3.07
N GLN A 276 1.39 11.38 -2.10
CA GLN A 276 2.69 11.79 -1.58
C GLN A 276 3.50 10.61 -1.01
N LYS A 277 2.83 9.60 -0.44
CA LYS A 277 3.49 8.39 0.08
C LYS A 277 3.87 7.39 -1.00
N MET A 278 3.24 7.46 -2.17
CA MET A 278 3.54 6.58 -3.31
C MET A 278 4.71 7.11 -4.14
N LEU A 279 4.75 8.42 -4.35
CA LEU A 279 5.78 9.10 -5.15
C LEU A 279 7.04 9.45 -4.35
N GLU A 280 7.02 9.26 -3.03
CA GLU A 280 8.22 9.44 -2.20
C GLU A 280 9.29 8.41 -2.60
N SER A 281 10.49 8.92 -2.93
CA SER A 281 11.65 8.06 -3.19
C SER A 281 11.87 7.13 -1.99
N GLU A 282 11.98 5.82 -2.26
CA GLU A 282 12.19 4.82 -1.23
C GLU A 282 13.43 5.13 -0.38
N LEU A 283 14.50 5.66 -0.96
CA LEU A 283 15.69 6.09 -0.23
C LEU A 283 15.41 7.25 0.74
N SER A 284 14.63 8.25 0.32
CA SER A 284 14.24 9.37 1.18
C SER A 284 13.34 8.93 2.33
N LYS A 285 12.44 7.98 2.06
CA LYS A 285 11.61 7.33 3.08
C LYS A 285 12.49 6.62 4.10
N LEU A 286 13.40 5.75 3.66
CA LEU A 286 14.31 5.01 4.54
C LEU A 286 15.24 5.91 5.36
N ALA A 287 15.61 7.09 4.85
CA ALA A 287 16.45 8.05 5.58
C ALA A 287 15.79 8.59 6.86
N ARG A 288 14.46 8.54 6.96
CA ARG A 288 13.68 8.99 8.13
C ARG A 288 13.10 7.83 8.93
N MET A 289 13.56 6.61 8.68
CA MET A 289 13.01 5.40 9.31
C MET A 289 13.16 5.43 10.83
N GLU A 290 14.32 5.84 11.36
CA GLU A 290 14.54 5.87 12.80
C GLU A 290 13.52 6.78 13.52
N ASP A 291 13.28 7.97 12.98
CA ASP A 291 12.32 8.93 13.55
C ASP A 291 10.89 8.40 13.51
N ALA A 292 10.49 7.82 12.37
CA ALA A 292 9.15 7.27 12.18
C ALA A 292 8.88 6.06 13.10
N LEU A 293 9.87 5.17 13.28
CA LEU A 293 9.76 4.03 14.17
C LEU A 293 9.80 4.47 15.64
N SER A 294 10.66 5.44 16.00
CA SER A 294 10.80 5.96 17.37
C SER A 294 9.56 6.72 17.85
N ALA A 295 8.79 7.31 16.94
CA ALA A 295 7.51 7.92 17.26
C ALA A 295 6.48 6.91 17.83
N ARG A 296 6.67 5.61 17.55
CA ARG A 296 5.75 4.53 17.95
C ARG A 296 6.35 3.54 18.94
N VAL A 297 7.64 3.23 18.77
CA VAL A 297 8.38 2.26 19.59
C VAL A 297 9.28 3.02 20.54
N VAL A 298 8.96 2.93 21.83
CA VAL A 298 9.61 3.75 22.85
C VAL A 298 10.77 3.00 23.51
N GLY A 299 11.93 3.65 23.59
CA GLY A 299 13.05 3.21 24.43
C GLY A 299 13.90 2.07 23.87
N GLN A 300 13.75 1.75 22.58
CA GLN A 300 14.46 0.67 21.89
C GLN A 300 15.32 1.22 20.73
N ASN A 301 16.05 2.31 20.98
CA ASN A 301 16.78 3.04 19.94
C ASN A 301 17.83 2.17 19.22
N GLU A 302 18.58 1.35 19.97
CA GLU A 302 19.57 0.42 19.40
C GLU A 302 18.92 -0.58 18.43
N ALA A 303 17.77 -1.14 18.81
CA ALA A 303 17.01 -2.05 17.96
C ALA A 303 16.49 -1.36 16.69
N ILE A 304 15.96 -0.14 16.83
CA ILE A 304 15.48 0.67 15.70
C ILE A 304 16.63 0.98 14.74
N THR A 305 17.77 1.42 15.25
CA THR A 305 18.96 1.73 14.44
C THR A 305 19.50 0.49 13.72
N ALA A 306 19.60 -0.66 14.41
CA ALA A 306 20.08 -1.90 13.81
C ALA A 306 19.18 -2.38 12.66
N VAL A 307 17.86 -2.39 12.87
CA VAL A 307 16.89 -2.73 11.81
C VAL A 307 16.98 -1.73 10.65
N SER A 308 17.04 -0.43 10.95
CA SER A 308 17.09 0.62 9.92
C SER A 308 18.35 0.52 9.07
N ASN A 309 19.50 0.22 9.68
CA ASN A 309 20.75 -0.05 8.97
C ASN A 309 20.66 -1.26 8.05
N ALA A 310 20.13 -2.39 8.53
CA ALA A 310 20.00 -3.60 7.72
C ALA A 310 19.08 -3.39 6.52
N LEU A 311 17.91 -2.74 6.71
CA LEU A 311 16.98 -2.45 5.63
C LEU A 311 17.56 -1.46 4.60
N ARG A 312 18.33 -0.45 5.06
CA ARG A 312 19.06 0.45 4.16
C ARG A 312 20.09 -0.29 3.31
N ARG A 313 20.85 -1.23 3.88
CA ARG A 313 21.81 -2.07 3.12
C ARG A 313 21.12 -2.89 2.03
N SER A 314 19.99 -3.51 2.34
CA SER A 314 19.20 -4.28 1.38
C SER A 314 18.70 -3.40 0.23
N ARG A 315 18.11 -2.24 0.53
CA ARG A 315 17.53 -1.34 -0.48
C ARG A 315 18.57 -0.56 -1.29
N ALA A 316 19.75 -0.36 -0.75
CA ALA A 316 20.88 0.20 -1.50
C ALA A 316 21.52 -0.83 -2.47
N GLY A 317 21.03 -2.07 -2.51
CA GLY A 317 21.60 -3.14 -3.35
C GLY A 317 23.00 -3.59 -2.90
N ILE A 318 23.35 -3.35 -1.64
CA ILE A 318 24.66 -3.71 -1.05
C ILE A 318 24.57 -5.10 -0.39
N ALA A 319 23.36 -5.56 -0.06
CA ALA A 319 23.13 -6.91 0.45
C ALA A 319 23.04 -7.95 -0.69
N GLU A 320 23.10 -9.23 -0.35
CA GLU A 320 22.98 -10.34 -1.31
C GLU A 320 21.57 -10.39 -1.94
N GLU A 321 21.49 -10.43 -3.28
CA GLU A 321 20.24 -10.31 -4.07
C GLU A 321 19.23 -11.47 -3.90
N ASN A 322 19.66 -12.59 -3.34
CA ASN A 322 18.83 -13.78 -3.19
C ASN A 322 18.17 -13.92 -1.82
N ARG A 323 18.28 -12.91 -0.93
CA ARG A 323 17.79 -13.01 0.44
C ARG A 323 16.55 -12.13 0.68
N PRO A 324 15.78 -12.37 1.75
CA PRO A 324 14.71 -11.46 2.18
C PRO A 324 15.23 -10.04 2.41
N ILE A 325 14.34 -9.04 2.46
CA ILE A 325 14.72 -7.62 2.67
C ILE A 325 15.52 -7.45 3.97
N GLY A 326 15.19 -8.23 4.99
CA GLY A 326 15.96 -8.29 6.22
C GLY A 326 15.50 -9.45 7.10
N SER A 327 16.42 -9.96 7.90
CA SER A 327 16.22 -11.08 8.81
C SER A 327 16.76 -10.76 10.20
N PHE A 328 15.92 -10.87 11.21
CA PHE A 328 16.24 -10.40 12.56
C PHE A 328 15.86 -11.41 13.63
N ILE A 329 16.71 -11.57 14.65
CA ILE A 329 16.34 -12.23 15.91
C ILE A 329 16.20 -11.17 17.00
N PHE A 330 15.00 -11.02 17.56
CA PHE A 330 14.69 -10.10 18.66
C PHE A 330 14.71 -10.82 20.01
N LEU A 331 15.73 -10.53 20.82
CA LEU A 331 15.96 -11.07 22.15
C LEU A 331 15.50 -10.10 23.23
N GLY A 332 15.08 -10.60 24.39
CA GLY A 332 14.68 -9.75 25.52
C GLY A 332 13.41 -10.21 26.24
N PRO A 333 13.02 -9.53 27.32
CA PRO A 333 11.85 -9.92 28.09
C PRO A 333 10.54 -9.63 27.34
N THR A 334 9.44 -10.21 27.81
CA THR A 334 8.13 -9.98 27.20
C THR A 334 7.62 -8.56 27.46
N GLY A 335 6.86 -8.00 26.52
CA GLY A 335 6.20 -6.70 26.71
C GLY A 335 7.08 -5.46 26.64
N VAL A 336 8.33 -5.57 26.14
CA VAL A 336 9.25 -4.44 25.92
C VAL A 336 9.15 -3.77 24.55
N GLY A 337 8.43 -4.36 23.61
CA GLY A 337 8.15 -3.75 22.30
C GLY A 337 8.56 -4.54 21.06
N LYS A 338 9.03 -5.79 21.18
CA LYS A 338 9.42 -6.64 20.02
C LYS A 338 8.35 -6.70 18.92
N THR A 339 7.13 -7.11 19.28
CA THR A 339 5.99 -7.19 18.36
C THR A 339 5.51 -5.82 17.89
N GLU A 340 5.67 -4.76 18.71
CA GLU A 340 5.30 -3.40 18.30
C GLU A 340 6.27 -2.87 17.25
N LEU A 341 7.58 -3.19 17.34
CA LEU A 341 8.55 -2.86 16.30
C LEU A 341 8.23 -3.58 14.99
N ALA A 342 7.89 -4.87 15.04
CA ALA A 342 7.46 -5.62 13.84
C ALA A 342 6.23 -4.98 13.17
N ARG A 343 5.24 -4.57 13.97
CA ARG A 343 4.04 -3.89 13.48
C ARG A 343 4.33 -2.48 12.94
N ALA A 344 5.21 -1.73 13.61
CA ALA A 344 5.67 -0.43 13.14
C ALA A 344 6.42 -0.53 11.81
N LEU A 345 7.24 -1.57 11.63
CA LEU A 345 7.91 -1.88 10.38
C LEU A 345 6.93 -2.22 9.27
N ALA A 346 5.90 -3.03 9.54
CA ALA A 346 4.86 -3.32 8.54
C ALA A 346 4.14 -2.05 8.08
N ALA A 347 3.72 -1.22 9.03
CA ALA A 347 3.11 0.08 8.75
C ALA A 347 4.02 1.01 7.94
N PHE A 348 5.30 1.04 8.27
CA PHE A 348 6.26 1.93 7.64
C PHE A 348 6.64 1.45 6.24
N MET A 349 7.08 0.19 6.10
CA MET A 349 7.60 -0.37 4.85
C MET A 349 6.49 -0.63 3.83
N PHE A 350 5.35 -1.14 4.29
CA PHE A 350 4.27 -1.64 3.43
C PHE A 350 3.00 -0.80 3.49
N ASN A 351 3.02 0.33 4.24
CA ASN A 351 1.88 1.23 4.42
C ASN A 351 0.63 0.53 5.03
N ASP A 352 0.77 -0.67 5.59
CA ASP A 352 -0.30 -1.45 6.20
C ASP A 352 0.21 -2.22 7.43
N GLU A 353 -0.39 -1.98 8.60
CA GLU A 353 -0.10 -2.74 9.82
C GLU A 353 -0.52 -4.21 9.74
N ASN A 354 -1.49 -4.52 8.86
CA ASN A 354 -1.99 -5.87 8.62
C ASN A 354 -1.16 -6.61 7.57
N ALA A 355 -0.16 -5.97 6.97
CA ALA A 355 0.89 -6.64 6.20
C ALA A 355 1.91 -7.35 7.12
N MET A 356 1.45 -7.83 8.29
CA MET A 356 2.22 -8.61 9.24
C MET A 356 1.60 -10.01 9.38
N VAL A 357 2.34 -11.04 8.99
CA VAL A 357 1.98 -12.44 9.17
C VAL A 357 2.59 -12.91 10.47
N ARG A 358 1.78 -13.13 11.51
CA ARG A 358 2.26 -13.60 12.81
C ARG A 358 2.00 -15.09 12.97
N LEU A 359 3.04 -15.82 13.37
CA LEU A 359 3.01 -17.26 13.60
C LEU A 359 3.57 -17.52 15.01
N ASP A 360 2.78 -18.11 15.89
CA ASP A 360 3.23 -18.53 17.23
C ASP A 360 3.87 -19.91 17.13
N MET A 361 5.17 -20.01 17.40
CA MET A 361 5.90 -21.28 17.25
C MET A 361 5.53 -22.33 18.30
N SER A 362 4.81 -21.95 19.37
CA SER A 362 4.19 -22.92 20.28
C SER A 362 3.16 -23.80 19.57
N GLU A 363 2.52 -23.32 18.49
CA GLU A 363 1.57 -24.11 17.69
C GLU A 363 2.27 -25.08 16.72
N TYR A 364 3.57 -24.88 16.46
CA TYR A 364 4.39 -25.62 15.50
C TYR A 364 5.48 -26.47 16.17
N MET A 365 5.25 -26.90 17.41
CA MET A 365 6.17 -27.77 18.17
C MET A 365 6.22 -29.20 17.60
N GLU A 366 5.16 -29.66 16.95
CA GLU A 366 5.03 -31.02 16.43
C GLU A 366 5.26 -31.10 14.91
N LYS A 367 5.75 -32.26 14.44
CA LYS A 367 6.05 -32.50 13.02
C LYS A 367 4.82 -32.28 12.11
N HIS A 368 3.64 -32.73 12.52
CA HIS A 368 2.41 -32.55 11.72
C HIS A 368 1.98 -31.08 11.64
N SER A 369 2.16 -30.31 12.72
CA SER A 369 1.92 -28.88 12.71
C SER A 369 2.91 -28.14 11.80
N ALA A 370 4.20 -28.51 11.84
CA ALA A 370 5.20 -27.93 10.96
C ALA A 370 4.88 -28.14 9.47
N ALA A 371 4.37 -29.33 9.11
CA ALA A 371 3.96 -29.63 7.74
C ALA A 371 2.82 -28.71 7.24
N ARG A 372 1.89 -28.30 8.12
CA ARG A 372 0.79 -27.37 7.75
C ARG A 372 1.30 -26.01 7.26
N MET A 373 2.52 -25.60 7.63
CA MET A 373 3.09 -24.32 7.22
C MET A 373 3.36 -24.25 5.70
N ILE A 374 3.83 -25.35 5.10
CA ILE A 374 4.11 -25.49 3.66
C ILE A 374 3.05 -26.27 2.89
N GLY A 375 2.21 -27.03 3.60
CA GLY A 375 1.16 -27.86 3.03
C GLY A 375 1.35 -29.33 3.40
N SER A 376 0.24 -30.04 3.60
CA SER A 376 0.28 -31.48 3.89
C SER A 376 0.88 -32.24 2.69
N PRO A 377 1.65 -33.32 2.92
CA PRO A 377 2.09 -34.23 1.86
C PRO A 377 0.90 -35.00 1.25
N PRO A 378 1.06 -35.59 0.04
CA PRO A 378 0.05 -36.48 -0.54
C PRO A 378 -0.37 -37.60 0.43
N GLY A 379 -1.67 -37.78 0.65
CA GLY A 379 -2.23 -38.81 1.53
C GLY A 379 -2.61 -38.36 2.95
N TYR A 380 -2.43 -37.08 3.30
CA TYR A 380 -2.86 -36.51 4.59
C TYR A 380 -4.10 -35.62 4.45
N VAL A 381 -4.92 -35.52 5.50
CA VAL A 381 -6.06 -34.59 5.57
C VAL A 381 -5.54 -33.16 5.37
N GLY A 382 -6.19 -32.40 4.48
CA GLY A 382 -5.74 -31.05 4.11
C GLY A 382 -4.74 -30.99 2.95
N TYR A 383 -4.45 -32.09 2.24
CA TYR A 383 -3.63 -32.07 1.02
C TYR A 383 -4.18 -31.13 -0.07
N GLU A 384 -5.50 -30.97 -0.16
CA GLU A 384 -6.11 -30.03 -1.10
C GLU A 384 -5.90 -28.55 -0.69
N GLU A 385 -5.67 -28.27 0.60
CA GLU A 385 -5.37 -26.94 1.11
C GLU A 385 -3.89 -26.58 0.86
N GLY A 386 -3.60 -25.32 0.52
CA GLY A 386 -2.21 -24.85 0.40
C GLY A 386 -1.58 -24.63 1.77
N GLY A 387 -0.25 -24.51 1.84
CA GLY A 387 0.43 -24.21 3.10
C GLY A 387 0.03 -22.85 3.66
N GLN A 388 -0.16 -22.78 4.98
CA GLN A 388 -0.62 -21.56 5.65
C GLN A 388 0.32 -20.37 5.40
N LEU A 389 1.63 -20.59 5.44
CA LEU A 389 2.62 -19.54 5.16
C LEU A 389 2.78 -19.31 3.65
N THR A 390 2.95 -20.39 2.88
CA THR A 390 3.22 -20.32 1.44
C THR A 390 2.09 -19.63 0.68
N GLU A 391 0.82 -19.92 0.98
CA GLU A 391 -0.32 -19.25 0.36
C GLU A 391 -0.45 -17.77 0.78
N THR A 392 -0.20 -17.47 2.05
CA THR A 392 -0.27 -16.09 2.55
C THR A 392 0.77 -15.21 1.87
N ILE A 393 2.02 -15.68 1.77
CA ILE A 393 3.11 -14.94 1.13
C ILE A 393 2.95 -14.88 -0.39
N ARG A 394 2.41 -15.92 -1.02
CA ARG A 394 2.07 -15.87 -2.45
C ARG A 394 1.06 -14.77 -2.75
N ARG A 395 0.05 -14.59 -1.90
CA ARG A 395 -0.97 -13.52 -2.06
C ARG A 395 -0.46 -12.15 -1.63
N ARG A 396 0.46 -12.08 -0.67
CA ARG A 396 1.03 -10.84 -0.15
C ARG A 396 2.56 -10.97 0.02
N PRO A 397 3.34 -10.80 -1.07
CA PRO A 397 4.80 -10.93 -1.03
C PRO A 397 5.47 -9.86 -0.16
N TYR A 398 4.89 -8.66 -0.13
CA TYR A 398 5.35 -7.53 0.68
C TYR A 398 4.76 -7.61 2.09
N SER A 399 5.46 -8.28 3.01
CA SER A 399 4.99 -8.45 4.38
C SER A 399 6.10 -8.60 5.41
N VAL A 400 5.78 -8.32 6.66
CA VAL A 400 6.61 -8.66 7.82
C VAL A 400 6.14 -10.02 8.34
N ILE A 401 7.03 -11.00 8.37
CA ILE A 401 6.75 -12.35 8.87
C ILE A 401 7.35 -12.45 10.27
N LEU A 402 6.49 -12.60 11.28
CA LEU A 402 6.86 -12.66 12.68
C LEU A 402 6.71 -14.09 13.21
N PHE A 403 7.83 -14.75 13.47
CA PHE A 403 7.91 -16.02 14.18
C PHE A 403 8.08 -15.75 15.68
N ASP A 404 6.98 -15.87 16.42
CA ASP A 404 6.95 -15.64 17.86
C ASP A 404 7.48 -16.86 18.62
N GLU A 405 8.22 -16.65 19.70
CA GLU A 405 8.85 -17.71 20.53
C GLU A 405 9.60 -18.80 19.72
N VAL A 406 10.50 -18.38 18.82
CA VAL A 406 11.16 -19.27 17.83
C VAL A 406 11.91 -20.45 18.46
N GLU A 407 12.35 -20.34 19.70
CA GLU A 407 13.00 -21.42 20.45
C GLU A 407 12.11 -22.66 20.66
N LYS A 408 10.79 -22.53 20.53
CA LYS A 408 9.83 -23.63 20.66
C LYS A 408 9.56 -24.36 19.35
N ALA A 409 10.01 -23.82 18.22
CA ALA A 409 9.70 -24.37 16.91
C ALA A 409 10.26 -25.80 16.73
N HIS A 410 9.55 -26.64 15.99
CA HIS A 410 10.06 -27.95 15.60
C HIS A 410 11.31 -27.81 14.69
N PRO A 411 12.31 -28.72 14.77
CA PRO A 411 13.54 -28.67 13.95
C PRO A 411 13.31 -28.47 12.43
N GLU A 412 12.26 -29.05 11.87
CA GLU A 412 11.90 -28.90 10.44
C GLU A 412 11.58 -27.44 10.06
N ILE A 413 11.10 -26.62 11.00
CA ILE A 413 10.86 -25.19 10.76
C ILE A 413 12.18 -24.47 10.49
N PHE A 414 13.25 -24.82 11.19
CA PHE A 414 14.57 -24.23 10.97
C PHE A 414 15.15 -24.61 9.60
N ASN A 415 14.89 -25.82 9.11
CA ASN A 415 15.30 -26.22 7.76
C ASN A 415 14.60 -25.34 6.70
N MET A 416 13.29 -25.09 6.88
CA MET A 416 12.54 -24.20 6.00
C MET A 416 13.03 -22.75 6.09
N LEU A 417 13.29 -22.25 7.31
CA LEU A 417 13.83 -20.92 7.52
C LEU A 417 15.20 -20.75 6.85
N LEU A 418 16.09 -21.74 6.93
CA LEU A 418 17.38 -21.71 6.24
C LEU A 418 17.20 -21.54 4.73
N GLN A 419 16.27 -22.29 4.11
CA GLN A 419 15.97 -22.14 2.69
C GLN A 419 15.47 -20.72 2.35
N ILE A 420 14.59 -20.16 3.18
CA ILE A 420 14.10 -18.79 3.00
C ILE A 420 15.23 -17.77 3.15
N LEU A 421 16.09 -17.94 4.14
CA LEU A 421 17.17 -17.00 4.46
C LEU A 421 18.32 -17.04 3.44
N ASP A 422 18.52 -18.18 2.76
CA ASP A 422 19.57 -18.37 1.75
C ASP A 422 19.09 -18.03 0.32
N ASP A 423 17.97 -18.62 -0.10
CA ASP A 423 17.49 -18.54 -1.49
C ASP A 423 16.34 -17.55 -1.68
N GLY A 424 15.80 -16.99 -0.58
CA GLY A 424 14.68 -16.06 -0.62
C GLY A 424 13.43 -16.71 -1.19
N ARG A 425 13.35 -18.05 -1.17
CA ARG A 425 12.30 -18.85 -1.79
C ARG A 425 12.01 -20.08 -0.94
N LEU A 426 10.77 -20.54 -1.00
CA LEU A 426 10.35 -21.78 -0.34
C LEU A 426 9.48 -22.59 -1.30
N THR A 427 9.75 -23.88 -1.44
CA THR A 427 8.93 -24.77 -2.26
C THR A 427 7.88 -25.44 -1.37
N ASP A 428 6.61 -25.32 -1.76
CA ASP A 428 5.50 -25.94 -1.04
C ASP A 428 5.41 -27.46 -1.29
N SER A 429 4.51 -28.16 -0.59
CA SER A 429 4.34 -29.61 -0.75
C SER A 429 3.80 -30.04 -2.12
N LYS A 430 3.36 -29.08 -2.95
CA LYS A 430 2.86 -29.27 -4.32
C LYS A 430 3.90 -28.93 -5.37
N GLY A 431 5.14 -28.62 -4.97
CA GLY A 431 6.23 -28.28 -5.87
C GLY A 431 6.20 -26.84 -6.38
N ARG A 432 5.34 -25.97 -5.84
CA ARG A 432 5.28 -24.55 -6.21
C ARG A 432 6.29 -23.76 -5.40
N THR A 433 7.09 -22.96 -6.08
CA THR A 433 8.06 -22.08 -5.43
C THR A 433 7.42 -20.74 -5.10
N VAL A 434 7.46 -20.33 -3.83
CA VAL A 434 6.98 -19.04 -3.33
C VAL A 434 8.17 -18.13 -3.07
N ASN A 435 8.04 -16.85 -3.45
CA ASN A 435 9.09 -15.84 -3.33
C ASN A 435 8.96 -15.06 -2.00
N PHE A 436 10.05 -15.00 -1.24
CA PHE A 436 10.19 -14.29 0.05
C PHE A 436 11.16 -13.11 -0.02
N LYS A 437 11.74 -12.79 -1.19
CA LYS A 437 12.68 -11.66 -1.37
C LYS A 437 12.10 -10.30 -0.97
N HIS A 438 10.77 -10.16 -0.96
CA HIS A 438 10.08 -8.93 -0.56
C HIS A 438 9.55 -8.94 0.88
N ALA A 439 9.87 -9.99 1.65
CA ALA A 439 9.46 -10.13 3.03
C ALA A 439 10.55 -9.64 4.00
N ILE A 440 10.14 -9.22 5.19
CA ILE A 440 11.03 -8.99 6.34
C ILE A 440 10.78 -10.11 7.34
N ILE A 441 11.81 -10.88 7.68
CA ILE A 441 11.72 -12.00 8.62
C ILE A 441 12.12 -11.53 10.01
N ILE A 442 11.23 -11.67 10.98
CA ILE A 442 11.48 -11.34 12.38
C ILE A 442 11.20 -12.58 13.21
N MET A 443 12.17 -12.96 14.04
CA MET A 443 12.05 -14.07 14.96
C MET A 443 12.22 -13.52 16.37
N THR A 444 11.24 -13.71 17.25
CA THR A 444 11.38 -13.27 18.64
C THR A 444 11.71 -14.45 19.52
N SER A 445 12.60 -14.25 20.48
CA SER A 445 12.94 -15.26 21.47
C SER A 445 13.06 -14.68 22.86
N ASN A 446 12.61 -15.43 23.86
CA ASN A 446 12.76 -15.04 25.27
C ASN A 446 14.09 -15.56 25.87
N ILE A 447 14.97 -16.15 25.07
CA ILE A 447 16.33 -16.52 25.49
C ILE A 447 17.07 -15.29 26.00
N GLY A 448 17.74 -15.45 27.15
CA GLY A 448 18.53 -14.38 27.78
C GLY A 448 17.72 -13.32 28.52
N SER A 449 16.39 -13.48 28.66
CA SER A 449 15.54 -12.48 29.31
C SER A 449 15.94 -12.20 30.76
N GLU A 450 16.33 -13.24 31.52
CA GLU A 450 16.75 -13.12 32.91
C GLU A 450 18.01 -12.27 33.05
N GLN A 451 19.03 -12.55 32.23
CA GLN A 451 20.30 -11.82 32.22
C GLN A 451 20.10 -10.36 31.80
N ILE A 452 19.22 -10.10 30.83
CA ILE A 452 18.86 -8.76 30.37
C ILE A 452 18.14 -7.97 31.48
N LEU A 453 17.22 -8.63 32.22
CA LEU A 453 16.52 -8.03 33.35
C LEU A 453 17.46 -7.73 34.54
N GLU A 454 18.32 -8.68 34.91
CA GLU A 454 19.29 -8.52 35.99
C GLU A 454 20.23 -7.34 35.73
N MET A 455 20.74 -7.21 34.49
CA MET A 455 21.63 -6.11 34.13
C MET A 455 20.90 -4.76 34.14
N GLY A 456 19.67 -4.69 33.62
CA GLY A 456 18.85 -3.49 33.69
C GLY A 456 18.61 -3.02 35.13
N THR A 457 18.46 -3.97 36.05
CA THR A 457 18.28 -3.69 37.49
C THR A 457 19.58 -3.19 38.12
N ARG A 458 20.74 -3.78 37.76
CA ARG A 458 22.06 -3.32 38.21
C ARG A 458 22.37 -1.91 37.69
N LEU A 459 22.18 -1.64 36.40
CA LEU A 459 22.41 -0.31 35.80
C LEU A 459 21.48 0.77 36.37
N GLY A 460 20.24 0.42 36.75
CA GLY A 460 19.32 1.34 37.44
C GLY A 460 19.68 1.63 38.90
N ALA A 461 20.43 0.74 39.55
CA ALA A 461 20.87 0.88 40.95
C ALA A 461 22.26 1.56 41.09
N ILE A 462 23.06 1.61 40.03
CA ILE A 462 24.42 2.21 40.01
C ILE A 462 24.36 3.76 39.93
N GLY A 463 23.44 4.38 40.66
CA GLY A 463 23.48 5.80 40.96
C GLY A 463 24.41 6.15 42.14
N PHE A 464 24.89 5.14 42.90
CA PHE A 464 25.56 5.37 44.19
C PHE A 464 26.66 4.37 44.59
N ALA A 465 27.22 3.56 43.68
CA ALA A 465 28.31 2.64 44.02
C ALA A 465 29.49 2.72 43.05
N GLU A 466 30.70 2.77 43.61
CA GLU A 466 31.98 2.88 42.91
C GLU A 466 32.14 1.86 41.77
N ARG A 467 32.55 2.36 40.60
CA ARG A 467 32.96 1.54 39.46
C ARG A 467 34.19 0.73 39.82
N SER A 468 34.03 -0.56 40.13
CA SER A 468 35.14 -1.51 40.06
C SER A 468 35.53 -1.73 38.60
N MET A 469 36.77 -1.36 38.24
CA MET A 469 37.35 -1.40 36.88
C MET A 469 37.77 -2.82 36.45
N ALA A 470 36.87 -3.79 36.29
CA ALA A 470 37.29 -5.14 35.87
C ALA A 470 36.58 -5.76 34.65
N THR A 471 35.39 -5.34 34.26
CA THR A 471 34.72 -5.87 33.06
C THR A 471 33.61 -4.93 32.63
N ASP A 472 33.46 -4.70 31.32
CA ASP A 472 32.30 -4.01 30.77
C ASP A 472 31.05 -4.91 30.99
N PRO A 473 30.10 -4.52 31.87
CA PRO A 473 28.96 -5.36 32.19
C PRO A 473 28.10 -5.70 30.96
N GLU A 474 28.06 -4.81 29.97
CA GLU A 474 27.35 -5.00 28.72
C GLU A 474 28.02 -6.11 27.88
N ALA A 475 29.34 -6.09 27.78
CA ALA A 475 30.11 -7.10 27.06
C ALA A 475 29.97 -8.50 27.70
N GLU A 476 29.94 -8.57 29.02
CA GLU A 476 29.71 -9.83 29.74
C GLU A 476 28.30 -10.38 29.47
N MET A 477 27.26 -9.52 29.52
CA MET A 477 25.89 -9.92 29.19
C MET A 477 25.80 -10.43 27.74
N GLN A 478 26.35 -9.69 26.78
CA GLN A 478 26.33 -10.10 25.38
C GLN A 478 27.05 -11.43 25.16
N SER A 479 28.16 -11.67 25.87
CA SER A 479 28.89 -12.94 25.81
C SER A 479 28.02 -14.10 26.31
N LYS A 480 27.36 -13.96 27.46
CA LYS A 480 26.44 -14.98 28.00
C LYS A 480 25.24 -15.23 27.08
N ILE A 481 24.66 -14.18 26.52
CA ILE A 481 23.55 -14.31 25.56
C ILE A 481 24.00 -15.08 24.31
N ARG A 482 25.19 -14.78 23.78
CA ARG A 482 25.75 -15.51 22.63
C ARG A 482 25.98 -16.99 22.92
N GLU A 483 26.42 -17.34 24.12
CA GLU A 483 26.57 -18.73 24.54
C GLU A 483 25.22 -19.46 24.55
N MET A 484 24.21 -18.89 25.21
CA MET A 484 22.85 -19.45 25.24
C MET A 484 22.23 -19.60 23.85
N LEU A 485 22.49 -18.66 22.93
CA LEU A 485 22.04 -18.78 21.54
C LEU A 485 22.71 -19.94 20.81
N ARG A 486 24.01 -20.16 21.02
CA ARG A 486 24.76 -21.26 20.39
C ARG A 486 24.37 -22.64 20.94
N GLU A 487 23.90 -22.69 22.18
CA GLU A 487 23.34 -23.92 22.76
C GLU A 487 21.98 -24.29 22.16
N ARG A 488 21.16 -23.27 21.83
CA ARG A 488 19.79 -23.48 21.31
C ARG A 488 19.70 -23.55 19.80
N PHE A 489 20.51 -22.77 19.09
CA PHE A 489 20.48 -22.67 17.64
C PHE A 489 21.81 -23.09 17.04
N LYS A 490 21.75 -23.80 15.91
CA LYS A 490 22.94 -24.18 15.15
C LYS A 490 23.67 -22.93 14.62
N PRO A 491 25.02 -22.94 14.58
CA PRO A 491 25.79 -21.83 14.01
C PRO A 491 25.41 -21.46 12.58
N GLU A 492 25.06 -22.44 11.75
CA GLU A 492 24.57 -22.20 10.37
C GLU A 492 23.38 -21.24 10.36
N PHE A 493 22.37 -21.47 11.22
CA PHE A 493 21.18 -20.63 11.28
C PHE A 493 21.51 -19.21 11.74
N LEU A 494 22.32 -19.06 12.79
CA LEU A 494 22.69 -17.74 13.32
C LEU A 494 23.48 -16.90 12.30
N ASN A 495 24.31 -17.54 11.48
CA ASN A 495 25.10 -16.86 10.45
C ASN A 495 24.26 -16.41 9.23
N ARG A 496 23.03 -16.93 9.07
CA ARG A 496 22.10 -16.53 8.00
C ARG A 496 21.11 -15.44 8.42
N VAL A 497 21.17 -14.98 9.66
CA VAL A 497 20.39 -13.84 10.14
C VAL A 497 21.24 -12.58 10.00
N ASP A 498 20.64 -11.49 9.52
CA ASP A 498 21.37 -10.23 9.32
C ASP A 498 21.80 -9.59 10.64
N GLU A 499 20.91 -9.56 11.64
CA GLU A 499 21.21 -9.00 12.96
C GLU A 499 20.50 -9.76 14.09
N VAL A 500 21.22 -9.97 15.20
CA VAL A 500 20.67 -10.41 16.48
C VAL A 500 20.57 -9.20 17.39
N ILE A 501 19.34 -8.83 17.75
CA ILE A 501 19.02 -7.54 18.38
C ILE A 501 18.49 -7.78 19.80
N ILE A 502 19.11 -7.11 20.77
CA ILE A 502 18.74 -7.18 22.18
C ILE A 502 17.76 -6.04 22.50
N PHE A 503 16.63 -6.37 23.11
CA PHE A 503 15.65 -5.42 23.61
C PHE A 503 15.81 -5.26 25.11
N HIS A 504 15.98 -4.00 25.53
CA HIS A 504 16.24 -3.66 26.92
C HIS A 504 14.95 -3.50 27.73
N ALA A 505 15.05 -3.64 29.05
CA ALA A 505 13.95 -3.36 29.95
C ALA A 505 13.48 -1.89 29.87
N LEU A 506 12.17 -1.67 29.98
CA LEU A 506 11.58 -0.34 29.90
C LEU A 506 11.84 0.46 31.18
N LYS A 507 12.40 1.67 31.03
CA LYS A 507 12.56 2.63 32.13
C LYS A 507 11.22 3.28 32.49
N PRO A 508 11.04 3.81 33.72
CA PRO A 508 9.84 4.57 34.12
C PRO A 508 9.43 5.68 33.15
N ALA A 509 10.42 6.40 32.58
CA ALA A 509 10.18 7.42 31.57
C ALA A 509 9.60 6.86 30.27
N HIS A 510 10.06 5.68 29.83
CA HIS A 510 9.54 5.00 28.64
C HIS A 510 8.08 4.60 28.85
N ILE A 511 7.74 4.08 30.03
CA ILE A 511 6.37 3.67 30.35
C ILE A 511 5.41 4.87 30.30
N ALA A 512 5.83 6.03 30.82
CA ALA A 512 5.02 7.25 30.75
C ALA A 512 4.72 7.67 29.30
N GLN A 513 5.73 7.62 28.41
CA GLN A 513 5.54 7.89 26.99
C GLN A 513 4.61 6.86 26.31
N ILE A 514 4.72 5.58 26.68
CA ILE A 514 3.81 4.53 26.17
C ILE A 514 2.37 4.80 26.64
N VAL A 515 2.16 5.27 27.87
CA VAL A 515 0.84 5.70 28.37
C VAL A 515 0.29 6.81 27.48
N ASP A 516 1.08 7.83 27.16
CA ASP A 516 0.66 8.92 26.28
C ASP A 516 0.23 8.41 24.90
N LEU A 517 1.01 7.50 24.30
CA LEU A 517 0.66 6.88 23.01
C LEU A 517 -0.65 6.08 23.07
N GLN A 518 -0.88 5.30 24.13
CA GLN A 518 -2.14 4.56 24.29
C GLN A 518 -3.33 5.49 24.51
N LEU A 519 -3.15 6.56 25.28
CA LEU A 519 -4.19 7.56 25.51
C LEU A 519 -4.51 8.37 24.24
N ALA A 520 -3.53 8.65 23.39
CA ALA A 520 -3.76 9.25 22.08
C ALA A 520 -4.69 8.37 21.22
N ARG A 521 -4.45 7.05 21.19
CA ARG A 521 -5.33 6.09 20.50
C ARG A 521 -6.76 6.06 21.07
N VAL A 522 -6.90 6.28 22.38
CA VAL A 522 -8.22 6.44 23.01
C VAL A 522 -8.88 7.75 22.57
N SER A 523 -8.13 8.85 22.59
CA SER A 523 -8.61 10.17 22.18
C SER A 523 -9.11 10.18 20.74
N THR A 524 -8.37 9.58 19.80
CA THR A 524 -8.81 9.47 18.39
C THR A 524 -10.14 8.72 18.25
N ARG A 525 -10.32 7.62 19.01
CA ARG A 525 -11.57 6.85 19.00
C ARG A 525 -12.75 7.58 19.64
N LEU A 526 -12.51 8.43 20.63
CA LEU A 526 -13.54 9.26 21.25
C LEU A 526 -13.88 10.49 20.38
N GLY A 527 -12.90 11.02 19.64
CA GLY A 527 -13.08 12.13 18.71
C GLY A 527 -14.07 11.82 17.58
N SER A 528 -14.16 10.58 17.12
CA SER A 528 -15.19 10.18 16.14
C SER A 528 -16.63 10.26 16.69
N ARG A 529 -16.79 10.25 18.01
CA ARG A 529 -18.04 10.53 18.74
C ARG A 529 -18.13 11.97 19.25
N ARG A 530 -17.23 12.85 18.78
CA ARG A 530 -17.12 14.25 19.18
C ARG A 530 -16.92 14.42 20.70
N ILE A 531 -16.21 13.50 21.35
CA ILE A 531 -15.87 13.57 22.77
C ILE A 531 -14.37 13.87 22.88
N THR A 532 -14.04 14.90 23.67
CA THR A 532 -12.64 15.28 23.94
C THR A 532 -12.24 14.82 25.33
N ILE A 533 -11.09 14.15 25.45
CA ILE A 533 -10.56 13.66 26.73
C ILE A 533 -9.24 14.36 27.08
N HIS A 534 -9.16 14.94 28.27
CA HIS A 534 -7.94 15.51 28.83
C HIS A 534 -7.50 14.70 30.04
N VAL A 535 -6.39 13.99 29.91
CA VAL A 535 -5.82 13.18 30.99
C VAL A 535 -4.71 13.94 31.68
N THR A 536 -4.84 14.16 32.99
CA THR A 536 -3.84 14.87 33.80
C THR A 536 -2.58 14.02 34.03
N ASP A 537 -1.45 14.66 34.35
CA ASP A 537 -0.19 13.96 34.65
C ASP A 537 -0.29 13.03 35.86
N ARG A 538 -1.16 13.35 36.83
CA ARG A 538 -1.42 12.48 37.99
C ARG A 538 -2.07 11.17 37.56
N ALA A 539 -3.08 11.24 36.70
CA ALA A 539 -3.71 10.06 36.12
C ALA A 539 -2.72 9.25 35.27
N LYS A 540 -1.90 9.92 34.44
CA LYS A 540 -0.86 9.25 33.63
C LYS A 540 0.15 8.50 34.50
N LYS A 541 0.65 9.12 35.58
CA LYS A 541 1.57 8.47 36.54
C LYS A 541 0.94 7.25 37.20
N LEU A 542 -0.34 7.33 37.59
CA LEU A 542 -1.05 6.20 38.19
C LEU A 542 -1.21 5.03 37.19
N LEU A 543 -1.52 5.34 35.93
CA LEU A 543 -1.60 4.35 34.85
C LEU A 543 -0.24 3.71 34.56
N ALA A 544 0.83 4.50 34.55
CA ALA A 544 2.19 3.99 34.36
C ALA A 544 2.58 3.03 35.49
N LEU A 545 2.29 3.38 36.75
CA LEU A 545 2.58 2.55 37.91
C LEU A 545 1.79 1.23 37.89
N LYS A 546 0.49 1.28 37.58
CA LYS A 546 -0.37 0.07 37.54
C LYS A 546 -0.20 -0.75 36.26
N GLY A 547 0.25 -0.12 35.17
CA GLY A 547 0.35 -0.71 33.85
C GLY A 547 1.70 -1.34 33.52
N TYR A 548 2.69 -1.23 34.41
CA TYR A 548 4.00 -1.84 34.28
C TYR A 548 4.18 -2.99 35.26
N ASP A 549 4.69 -4.09 34.74
CA ASP A 549 5.07 -5.27 35.49
C ASP A 549 6.52 -5.64 35.12
N PRO A 550 7.43 -5.88 36.09
CA PRO A 550 8.83 -6.23 35.78
C PRO A 550 9.00 -7.49 34.91
N THR A 551 8.07 -8.44 35.01
CA THR A 551 8.10 -9.71 34.25
C THR A 551 7.40 -9.57 32.89
N PHE A 552 6.28 -8.84 32.84
CA PHE A 552 5.44 -8.72 31.64
C PHE A 552 5.57 -7.39 30.88
N GLY A 553 6.46 -6.50 31.33
CA GLY A 553 6.69 -5.18 30.75
C GLY A 553 5.42 -4.32 30.71
N ALA A 554 5.17 -3.67 29.57
CA ALA A 554 3.99 -2.82 29.37
C ALA A 554 2.73 -3.62 28.92
N ARG A 555 2.77 -4.95 28.91
CA ARG A 555 1.64 -5.81 28.44
C ARG A 555 0.33 -5.57 29.22
N PRO A 556 0.34 -5.35 30.55
CA PRO A 556 -0.90 -5.07 31.31
C PRO A 556 -1.54 -3.71 30.98
N LEU A 557 -0.76 -2.74 30.47
CA LEU A 557 -1.18 -1.35 30.37
C LEU A 557 -2.49 -1.15 29.59
N LYS A 558 -2.67 -1.86 28.47
CA LYS A 558 -3.91 -1.77 27.68
C LYS A 558 -5.14 -2.19 28.50
N ARG A 559 -5.02 -3.26 29.29
CA ARG A 559 -6.08 -3.75 30.18
C ARG A 559 -6.34 -2.78 31.32
N VAL A 560 -5.28 -2.18 31.89
CA VAL A 560 -5.40 -1.16 32.94
C VAL A 560 -6.13 0.08 32.43
N ILE A 561 -5.80 0.57 31.23
CA ILE A 561 -6.52 1.69 30.60
C ILE A 561 -7.97 1.30 30.32
N GLN A 562 -8.24 0.08 29.87
CA GLN A 562 -9.61 -0.38 29.67
C GLN A 562 -10.41 -0.35 30.98
N GLN A 563 -9.91 -0.98 32.03
CA GLN A 563 -10.61 -1.10 33.31
C GLN A 563 -10.76 0.23 34.05
N LEU A 564 -9.73 1.09 34.02
CA LEU A 564 -9.72 2.32 34.81
C LEU A 564 -10.24 3.53 34.04
N ILE A 565 -10.21 3.52 32.71
CA ILE A 565 -10.66 4.63 31.86
C ILE A 565 -11.87 4.25 31.03
N LEU A 566 -11.75 3.24 30.16
CA LEU A 566 -12.79 2.98 29.15
C LEU A 566 -14.09 2.43 29.75
N ASP A 567 -14.01 1.47 30.66
CA ASP A 567 -15.21 0.84 31.24
C ASP A 567 -16.05 1.85 32.04
N PRO A 568 -15.47 2.70 32.93
CA PRO A 568 -16.23 3.73 33.62
C PRO A 568 -16.75 4.83 32.68
N LEU A 569 -15.99 5.17 31.64
CA LEU A 569 -16.41 6.16 30.65
C LEU A 569 -17.59 5.64 29.82
N ALA A 570 -17.56 4.38 29.40
CA ALA A 570 -18.63 3.72 28.66
C ALA A 570 -19.92 3.70 29.47
N LEU A 571 -19.84 3.34 30.76
CA LEU A 571 -21.00 3.37 31.67
C LEU A 571 -21.61 4.78 31.74
N LYS A 572 -20.80 5.81 31.95
CA LYS A 572 -21.26 7.21 32.03
C LYS A 572 -21.85 7.75 30.73
N ILE A 573 -21.40 7.25 29.58
CA ILE A 573 -21.98 7.57 28.27
C ILE A 573 -23.35 6.90 28.13
N VAL A 574 -23.48 5.62 28.51
CA VAL A 574 -24.75 4.87 28.46
C VAL A 574 -25.78 5.47 29.43
N GLU A 575 -25.35 5.91 30.61
CA GLU A 575 -26.19 6.62 31.60
C GLU A 575 -26.58 8.04 31.16
N GLY A 576 -26.05 8.55 30.04
CA GLY A 576 -26.33 9.90 29.54
C GLY A 576 -25.66 11.04 30.32
N THR A 577 -24.76 10.72 31.26
CA THR A 577 -24.01 11.70 32.06
C THR A 577 -22.98 12.45 31.20
N ILE A 578 -22.45 11.79 30.17
CA ILE A 578 -21.57 12.37 29.15
C ILE A 578 -22.35 12.43 27.84
N LYS A 579 -22.53 13.65 27.32
CA LYS A 579 -23.18 13.90 26.03
C LYS A 579 -22.15 14.02 24.90
N GLU A 580 -22.61 13.89 23.67
CA GLU A 580 -21.83 14.30 22.48
C GLU A 580 -21.36 15.75 22.64
N HIS A 581 -20.15 16.06 22.16
CA HIS A 581 -19.46 17.35 22.37
C HIS A 581 -18.95 17.60 23.80
N GLY A 582 -19.00 16.60 24.69
CA GLY A 582 -18.48 16.70 26.04
C GLY A 582 -16.95 16.76 26.10
N ILE A 583 -16.42 17.66 26.92
CA ILE A 583 -15.01 17.68 27.32
C ILE A 583 -14.90 16.95 28.67
N ILE A 584 -14.03 15.96 28.75
CA ILE A 584 -13.90 15.09 29.92
C ILE A 584 -12.49 15.18 30.45
N ARG A 585 -12.37 15.61 31.70
CA ARG A 585 -11.10 15.62 32.41
C ARG A 585 -10.96 14.36 33.26
N VAL A 586 -9.89 13.61 33.03
CA VAL A 586 -9.51 12.41 33.77
C VAL A 586 -8.38 12.76 34.74
N ASP A 587 -8.63 12.60 36.03
CA ASP A 587 -7.70 12.90 37.12
C ASP A 587 -7.54 11.71 38.07
N ALA A 588 -6.51 11.71 38.90
CA ALA A 588 -6.29 10.70 39.93
C ALA A 588 -6.34 11.33 41.33
N LYS A 589 -7.16 10.76 42.21
CA LYS A 589 -7.25 11.10 43.63
C LYS A 589 -7.31 9.82 44.44
N ASP A 590 -6.56 9.73 45.54
CA ASP A 590 -6.55 8.58 46.46
C ASP A 590 -6.31 7.23 45.74
N ASN A 591 -5.40 7.20 44.75
CA ASN A 591 -5.10 6.05 43.89
C ASN A 591 -6.27 5.52 43.04
N LEU A 592 -7.32 6.32 42.86
CA LEU A 592 -8.48 6.06 42.02
C LEU A 592 -8.57 7.07 40.88
N ILE A 593 -8.97 6.60 39.69
CA ILE A 593 -9.26 7.46 38.55
C ILE A 593 -10.63 8.10 38.75
N THR A 594 -10.71 9.40 38.50
CA THR A 594 -11.91 10.22 38.62
C THR A 594 -12.17 10.97 37.31
N PHE A 595 -13.45 11.16 36.99
CA PHE A 595 -13.89 11.83 35.77
C PHE A 595 -14.66 13.10 36.14
N ARG A 596 -14.35 14.20 35.47
CA ARG A 596 -15.09 15.47 35.57
C ARG A 596 -15.47 15.95 34.18
N THR A 597 -16.75 16.26 33.98
CA THR A 597 -17.22 16.87 32.74
C THR A 597 -16.95 18.37 32.80
N GLU A 598 -16.17 18.89 31.85
CA GLU A 598 -15.99 20.32 31.68
C GLU A 598 -17.07 20.83 30.72
N ARG A 599 -17.80 21.88 31.11
CA ARG A 599 -18.71 22.56 30.18
C ARG A 599 -17.85 23.28 29.16
N ALA A 600 -18.08 23.02 27.87
CA ALA A 600 -17.52 23.83 26.80
C ALA A 600 -17.85 25.30 27.10
N ARG A 601 -16.83 26.16 27.28
CA ARG A 601 -17.05 27.60 27.26
C ARG A 601 -17.57 27.92 25.86
N VAL A 602 -18.85 28.24 25.77
CA VAL A 602 -19.40 28.94 24.60
C VAL A 602 -18.69 30.28 24.60
N GLU A 603 -17.68 30.45 23.74
CA GLU A 603 -17.20 31.77 23.39
C GLU A 603 -18.38 32.47 22.71
N ALA A 604 -19.03 33.35 23.46
CA ALA A 604 -19.97 34.30 22.92
C ALA A 604 -19.16 35.28 22.07
N HIS A 605 -19.10 35.02 20.76
CA HIS A 605 -18.80 36.07 19.80
C HIS A 605 -19.99 37.03 19.80
N ALA A 606 -19.79 38.18 20.46
CA ALA A 606 -20.56 39.39 20.28
C ALA A 606 -20.01 40.19 19.10
#